data_AF-V6LDJ9-F1
#
_entry.id   AF-V6LDJ9-F1
#
_cell.length_a   1.000
_cell.length_b   1.000
_cell.length_c   1.000
_cell.angle_alpha   90.00
_cell.angle_beta   90.00
_cell.angle_gamma   90.00
#
_symmetry.space_group_name_H-M   'P 1'
#
loop_
_entity.id
_entity.type
_entity.pdbx_description
1 polymer ?
#
loop_
_entity_poly.entity_id
_entity_poly.type
_entity_poly.pdbx_seq_one_letter_code
_entity_poly.pdbx_strand_id
1 'polypeptide(L)'
;MKGAKLMGSVDEREESPFRGFSAIHYAAYFGCRDVMDLASPHELDLVTKYPVKLQVFKRDKAVAIFPAGLSFQGILAISGRYEILKQSVIRHGVIKAPVPLASCLVVGVGFKFARQFQDIVLQDLFVRSQNPFSNPLTLSIVIGFGEFTDLLLRGAKSLNYGRTNWMVQDCGSHFFQIGQLDAYHALKKLRLSIKEIDEARTMVQKAMSGLGFHADDTMGGTPRHSLSIKDYVRPAFLSD
;
A
#
# COMPACT_ATOMS: atom_id res chain seq x y z
N MET A 1 18.18 -3.48 33.38
CA MET A 1 18.32 -3.05 31.96
C MET A 1 18.27 -4.24 30.98
N LYS A 2 17.17 -4.99 30.93
CA LYS A 2 16.96 -6.06 29.93
C LYS A 2 15.98 -5.66 28.80
N GLY A 3 15.08 -4.69 29.05
CA GLY A 3 14.09 -4.22 28.08
C GLY A 3 14.67 -3.43 26.89
N ALA A 4 15.71 -2.63 27.11
CA ALA A 4 16.34 -1.85 26.03
C ALA A 4 17.02 -2.71 24.94
N LYS A 5 17.39 -3.96 25.26
CA LYS A 5 17.99 -4.90 24.30
C LYS A 5 16.98 -5.55 23.35
N LEU A 6 15.68 -5.43 23.61
CA LEU A 6 14.62 -6.04 22.80
C LEU A 6 13.92 -5.02 21.88
N MET A 7 14.10 -3.72 22.12
CA MET A 7 13.57 -2.68 21.21
C MET A 7 14.21 -2.81 19.84
N GLY A 8 13.39 -2.74 18.80
CA GLY A 8 13.80 -2.92 17.42
C GLY A 8 14.00 -4.38 16.99
N SER A 9 13.75 -5.35 17.87
CA SER A 9 13.68 -6.76 17.48
C SER A 9 12.33 -7.08 16.82
N VAL A 10 12.34 -8.07 15.93
CA VAL A 10 11.14 -8.58 15.25
C VAL A 10 10.83 -9.99 15.75
N ASP A 11 9.56 -10.36 15.75
CA ASP A 11 9.10 -11.70 16.08
C ASP A 11 9.51 -12.69 14.99
N GLU A 12 10.47 -13.56 15.26
CA GLU A 12 10.98 -14.53 14.28
C GLU A 12 10.32 -15.91 14.37
N ARG A 13 9.42 -16.13 15.34
CA ARG A 13 8.78 -17.44 15.57
C ARG A 13 7.94 -17.85 14.37
N GLU A 14 8.19 -19.04 13.83
CA GLU A 14 7.54 -19.51 12.59
C GLU A 14 6.04 -19.77 12.79
N GLU A 15 5.65 -20.16 14.00
CA GLU A 15 4.29 -20.41 14.43
C GLU A 15 3.51 -19.13 14.77
N SER A 16 4.17 -17.97 14.86
CA SER A 16 3.52 -16.71 15.23
C SER A 16 2.66 -16.18 14.07
N PRO A 17 1.37 -15.87 14.28
CA PRO A 17 0.54 -15.25 13.26
C PRO A 17 0.98 -13.82 12.91
N PHE A 18 1.86 -13.23 13.74
CA PHE A 18 2.42 -11.90 13.58
C PHE A 18 3.94 -11.94 13.37
N ARG A 19 4.47 -13.05 12.85
CA ARG A 19 5.89 -13.16 12.49
C ARG A 19 6.33 -11.94 11.66
N GLY A 20 7.45 -11.34 12.04
CA GLY A 20 8.01 -10.14 11.44
C GLY A 20 7.50 -8.82 12.02
N PHE A 21 6.63 -8.85 13.04
CA PHE A 21 6.24 -7.67 13.81
C PHE A 21 7.31 -7.31 14.84
N SER A 22 7.56 -6.00 14.99
CA SER A 22 8.22 -5.43 16.17
C SER A 22 7.18 -4.88 17.16
N ALA A 23 7.64 -4.35 18.30
CA ALA A 23 6.76 -3.84 19.35
C ALA A 23 5.80 -2.75 18.85
N ILE A 24 6.26 -1.82 18.01
CA ILE A 24 5.42 -0.75 17.45
C ILE A 24 4.32 -1.29 16.54
N HIS A 25 4.58 -2.39 15.81
CA HIS A 25 3.59 -3.02 14.93
C HIS A 25 2.48 -3.70 15.75
N TYR A 26 2.85 -4.40 16.82
CA TYR A 26 1.89 -4.96 17.77
C TYR A 26 1.05 -3.86 18.42
N ALA A 27 1.69 -2.80 18.88
CA ALA A 27 1.03 -1.67 19.51
C ALA A 27 0.05 -0.97 18.55
N ALA A 28 0.43 -0.80 17.28
CA ALA A 28 -0.46 -0.28 16.24
C ALA A 28 -1.66 -1.19 15.99
N TYR A 29 -1.45 -2.50 15.84
CA TYR A 29 -2.53 -3.45 15.58
C TYR A 29 -3.55 -3.50 16.72
N PHE A 30 -3.09 -3.50 17.98
CA PHE A 30 -3.95 -3.53 19.15
C PHE A 30 -4.46 -2.14 19.60
N GLY A 31 -3.91 -1.05 19.06
CA GLY A 31 -4.29 0.32 19.41
C GLY A 31 -3.71 0.79 20.75
N CYS A 32 -2.58 0.22 21.19
CA CYS A 32 -1.91 0.56 22.44
C CYS A 32 -1.03 1.81 22.28
N ARG A 33 -1.64 3.00 22.41
CA ARG A 33 -0.96 4.29 22.20
C ARG A 33 0.30 4.45 23.04
N ASP A 34 0.24 4.17 24.34
CA ASP A 34 1.37 4.37 25.25
C ASP A 34 2.59 3.53 24.84
N VAL A 35 2.35 2.32 24.32
CA VAL A 35 3.40 1.44 23.81
C VAL A 35 3.98 1.98 22.51
N MET A 36 3.16 2.56 21.62
CA MET A 36 3.68 3.25 20.43
C MET A 36 4.51 4.48 20.80
N ASP A 37 4.08 5.27 21.77
CA ASP A 37 4.82 6.44 22.23
C ASP A 37 6.18 6.03 22.81
N LEU A 38 6.23 4.95 23.60
CA LEU A 38 7.46 4.36 24.13
C LEU A 38 8.35 3.78 23.03
N ALA A 39 7.78 3.15 22.00
CA ALA A 39 8.54 2.49 20.93
C ALA A 39 9.01 3.43 19.83
N SER A 40 8.30 4.54 19.60
CA SER A 40 8.57 5.50 18.53
C SER A 40 10.01 5.99 18.44
N PRO A 41 10.77 6.23 19.53
CA PRO A 41 12.15 6.71 19.42
C PRO A 41 13.12 5.69 18.79
N HIS A 42 12.73 4.41 18.71
CA HIS A 42 13.59 3.32 18.27
C HIS A 42 13.05 2.55 17.07
N GLU A 43 11.72 2.54 16.87
CA GLU A 43 11.06 1.65 15.91
C GLU A 43 10.27 2.38 14.82
N LEU A 44 10.33 3.71 14.75
CA LEU A 44 9.46 4.52 13.87
C LEU A 44 9.52 4.09 12.40
N ASP A 45 10.72 3.83 11.89
CA ASP A 45 10.99 3.47 10.49
C ASP A 45 10.99 1.96 10.23
N LEU A 46 10.71 1.15 11.26
CA LEU A 46 10.60 -0.29 11.08
C LEU A 46 9.35 -0.64 10.29
N VAL A 47 9.51 -1.65 9.45
CA VAL A 47 8.43 -2.23 8.64
C VAL A 47 8.35 -3.73 8.90
N THR A 48 7.20 -4.33 8.63
CA THR A 48 7.01 -5.77 8.78
C THR A 48 8.00 -6.54 7.91
N LYS A 49 8.72 -7.50 8.51
CA LYS A 49 9.76 -8.27 7.81
C LYS A 49 9.21 -9.32 6.85
N TYR A 50 8.06 -9.90 7.19
CA TYR A 50 7.43 -10.98 6.42
C TYR A 50 6.00 -10.60 6.01
N PRO A 51 5.39 -11.33 5.06
CA PRO A 51 3.96 -11.22 4.80
C PRO A 51 3.14 -11.50 6.05
N VAL A 52 2.09 -10.70 6.28
CA VAL A 52 1.31 -10.72 7.52
C VAL A 52 -0.18 -10.82 7.22
N LYS A 53 -0.89 -11.58 8.05
CA LYS A 53 -2.32 -11.79 7.92
C LYS A 53 -3.04 -10.84 8.88
N LEU A 54 -3.70 -9.82 8.34
CA LEU A 54 -4.35 -8.78 9.15
C LEU A 54 -5.86 -8.73 8.93
N GLN A 55 -6.56 -8.40 10.01
CA GLN A 55 -7.97 -8.08 10.00
C GLN A 55 -8.21 -6.64 9.56
N VAL A 56 -9.11 -6.45 8.61
CA VAL A 56 -9.56 -5.15 8.11
C VAL A 56 -10.87 -4.79 8.82
N PHE A 57 -10.77 -3.97 9.87
CA PHE A 57 -11.86 -3.76 10.83
C PHE A 57 -13.10 -3.13 10.20
N LYS A 58 -12.92 -2.23 9.22
CA LYS A 58 -14.00 -1.52 8.53
C LYS A 58 -14.68 -2.33 7.42
N ARG A 59 -14.23 -3.57 7.15
CA ARG A 59 -14.80 -4.48 6.14
C ARG A 59 -15.25 -5.78 6.79
N ASP A 60 -16.21 -5.69 7.69
CA ASP A 60 -16.74 -6.82 8.46
C ASP A 60 -15.66 -7.70 9.07
N LYS A 61 -14.56 -7.07 9.51
CA LYS A 61 -13.45 -7.77 10.12
C LYS A 61 -12.85 -8.87 9.22
N ALA A 62 -12.99 -8.71 7.90
CA ALA A 62 -12.44 -9.62 6.92
C ALA A 62 -10.91 -9.65 7.00
N VAL A 63 -10.34 -10.81 6.70
CA VAL A 63 -8.91 -11.04 6.84
C VAL A 63 -8.26 -11.13 5.47
N ALA A 64 -7.17 -10.39 5.29
CA ALA A 64 -6.35 -10.37 4.08
C ALA A 64 -4.88 -10.63 4.40
N ILE A 65 -4.14 -11.11 3.40
CA ILE A 65 -2.69 -11.28 3.48
C ILE A 65 -2.06 -10.05 2.84
N PHE A 66 -1.14 -9.43 3.57
CA PHE A 66 -0.38 -8.28 3.12
C PHE A 66 1.08 -8.69 2.92
N PRO A 67 1.76 -8.12 1.91
CA PRO A 67 3.19 -8.35 1.73
C PRO A 67 4.00 -7.77 2.89
N ALA A 68 5.27 -8.16 2.97
CA ALA A 68 6.22 -7.48 3.85
C ALA A 68 6.32 -5.98 3.50
N GLY A 69 6.78 -5.18 4.46
CA GLY A 69 7.00 -3.76 4.27
C GLY A 69 5.83 -2.85 4.67
N LEU A 70 4.97 -3.28 5.59
CA LEU A 70 3.99 -2.41 6.23
C LEU A 70 4.64 -1.63 7.38
N SER A 71 4.47 -0.31 7.42
CA SER A 71 4.77 0.48 8.62
C SER A 71 3.67 0.36 9.66
N PHE A 72 3.95 0.76 10.91
CA PHE A 72 2.92 0.83 11.95
C PHE A 72 1.76 1.78 11.58
N GLN A 73 2.03 2.86 10.84
CA GLN A 73 0.97 3.74 10.31
C GLN A 73 0.09 3.02 9.28
N GLY A 74 0.69 2.19 8.43
CA GLY A 74 -0.06 1.32 7.51
C GLY A 74 -0.97 0.34 8.25
N ILE A 75 -0.48 -0.27 9.33
CA ILE A 75 -1.28 -1.14 10.21
C ILE A 75 -2.43 -0.36 10.85
N LEU A 76 -2.19 0.84 11.39
CA LEU A 76 -3.25 1.69 11.95
C LEU A 76 -4.36 1.99 10.92
N ALA A 77 -3.98 2.28 9.67
CA ALA A 77 -4.92 2.52 8.58
C ALA A 77 -5.76 1.27 8.27
N ILE A 78 -5.12 0.11 8.09
CA ILE A 78 -5.80 -1.17 7.81
C ILE A 78 -6.74 -1.56 8.97
N SER A 79 -6.30 -1.36 10.20
CA SER A 79 -7.06 -1.65 11.42
C SER A 79 -8.12 -0.58 11.76
N GLY A 80 -8.26 0.47 10.96
CA GLY A 80 -9.27 1.51 11.13
C GLY A 80 -9.07 2.40 12.36
N ARG A 81 -7.84 2.49 12.89
CA ARG A 81 -7.46 3.28 14.07
C ARG A 81 -7.13 4.72 13.69
N TYR A 82 -8.06 5.41 13.01
CA TYR A 82 -7.81 6.70 12.36
C TYR A 82 -7.46 7.84 13.31
N GLU A 83 -8.00 7.86 14.53
CA GLU A 83 -7.65 8.89 15.52
C GLU A 83 -6.19 8.80 15.96
N ILE A 84 -5.71 7.56 16.16
CA ILE A 84 -4.30 7.31 16.50
C ILE A 84 -3.41 7.62 15.29
N LEU A 85 -3.83 7.19 14.09
CA LEU A 85 -3.12 7.50 12.85
C LEU A 85 -2.98 9.01 12.64
N LYS A 86 -4.04 9.77 12.89
CA LYS A 86 -4.05 11.23 12.79
C LYS A 86 -2.98 11.85 13.67
N GLN A 87 -2.90 11.44 14.94
CA GLN A 87 -1.90 11.93 15.87
C GLN A 87 -0.48 11.57 15.42
N SER A 88 -0.29 10.35 14.92
CA SER A 88 1.00 9.89 14.38
C SER A 88 1.43 10.72 13.17
N VAL A 89 0.55 10.94 12.19
CA VAL A 89 0.85 11.72 10.99
C VAL A 89 1.16 13.18 11.33
N ILE A 90 0.43 13.79 12.27
CA ILE A 90 0.70 15.17 12.72
C ILE A 90 2.08 15.27 13.39
N ARG A 91 2.46 14.26 14.19
CA ARG A 91 3.69 14.29 14.98
C ARG A 91 4.93 13.90 14.19
N HIS A 92 4.82 12.91 13.30
CA HIS A 92 5.95 12.25 12.65
C HIS A 92 5.96 12.39 11.13
N GLY A 93 4.93 13.00 10.54
CA GLY A 93 4.71 12.93 9.10
C GLY A 93 4.31 11.51 8.68
N VAL A 94 4.38 11.24 7.37
CA VAL A 94 4.13 9.91 6.81
C VAL A 94 5.41 9.10 6.84
N ILE A 95 5.34 7.91 7.42
CA ILE A 95 6.48 6.98 7.43
C ILE A 95 6.59 6.31 6.07
N LYS A 96 7.75 6.46 5.43
CA LYS A 96 8.06 5.85 4.15
C LYS A 96 8.18 4.34 4.32
N ALA A 97 7.47 3.59 3.49
CA ALA A 97 7.46 2.14 3.53
C ALA A 97 7.24 1.56 2.13
N PRO A 98 7.67 0.30 1.87
CA PRO A 98 7.39 -0.40 0.61
C PRO A 98 5.91 -0.47 0.25
N VAL A 99 5.03 -0.54 1.25
CA VAL A 99 3.58 -0.37 1.09
C VAL A 99 3.20 1.03 1.56
N PRO A 100 2.88 1.96 0.64
CA PRO A 100 2.57 3.34 1.02
C PRO A 100 1.35 3.47 1.93
N LEU A 101 1.31 4.52 2.75
CA LEU A 101 0.16 4.79 3.61
C LEU A 101 -1.14 4.94 2.81
N ALA A 102 -1.07 5.59 1.63
CA ALA A 102 -2.21 5.72 0.73
C ALA A 102 -2.81 4.36 0.34
N SER A 103 -1.97 3.37 0.05
CA SER A 103 -2.39 1.99 -0.26
C SER A 103 -3.10 1.35 0.93
N CYS A 104 -2.55 1.53 2.13
CA CYS A 104 -3.17 1.04 3.36
C CYS A 104 -4.52 1.71 3.64
N LEU A 105 -4.66 3.01 3.35
CA LEU A 105 -5.91 3.76 3.50
C LEU A 105 -6.99 3.30 2.52
N VAL A 106 -6.64 2.96 1.28
CA VAL A 106 -7.57 2.36 0.33
C VAL A 106 -8.16 1.06 0.91
N VAL A 107 -7.30 0.18 1.41
CA VAL A 107 -7.70 -1.11 1.99
C VAL A 107 -8.54 -0.90 3.27
N GLY A 108 -8.09 -0.02 4.17
CA GLY A 108 -8.75 0.28 5.43
C GLY A 108 -10.07 1.05 5.32
N VAL A 109 -10.46 1.51 4.12
CA VAL A 109 -11.62 2.39 3.89
C VAL A 109 -11.41 3.79 4.52
N GLY A 110 -10.18 4.30 4.44
CA GLY A 110 -9.73 5.54 5.06
C GLY A 110 -9.99 6.80 4.23
N PHE A 111 -11.02 6.84 3.39
CA PHE A 111 -11.26 7.95 2.45
C PHE A 111 -11.36 9.32 3.13
N LYS A 112 -12.15 9.42 4.22
CA LYS A 112 -12.29 10.69 4.96
C LYS A 112 -10.95 11.20 5.49
N PHE A 113 -10.12 10.29 6.01
CA PHE A 113 -8.77 10.60 6.47
C PHE A 113 -7.89 11.07 5.30
N ALA A 114 -7.86 10.29 4.22
CA ALA A 114 -7.05 10.58 3.03
C ALA A 114 -7.42 11.93 2.41
N ARG A 115 -8.70 12.26 2.34
CA ARG A 115 -9.19 13.56 1.85
C ARG A 115 -8.76 14.72 2.76
N GLN A 116 -8.84 14.55 4.08
CA GLN A 116 -8.44 15.59 5.03
C GLN A 116 -6.93 15.85 5.02
N PHE A 117 -6.12 14.81 4.84
CA PHE A 117 -4.66 14.86 4.88
C PHE A 117 -4.02 14.65 3.50
N GLN A 118 -4.73 14.99 2.42
CA GLN A 118 -4.34 14.60 1.06
C GLN A 118 -2.90 15.04 0.72
N ASP A 119 -2.53 16.26 1.11
CA ASP A 119 -1.24 16.84 0.74
C ASP A 119 -0.09 16.04 1.34
N ILE A 120 -0.27 15.56 2.56
CA ILE A 120 0.74 14.78 3.29
C ILE A 120 0.70 13.30 2.85
N VAL A 121 -0.50 12.72 2.71
CA VAL A 121 -0.66 11.30 2.31
C VAL A 121 -0.13 11.04 0.91
N LEU A 122 -0.30 11.99 -0.01
CA LEU A 122 0.16 11.87 -1.40
C LEU A 122 1.60 12.34 -1.60
N GLN A 123 2.25 12.89 -0.55
CA GLN A 123 3.62 13.41 -0.64
C GLN A 123 4.68 12.31 -0.78
N ASP A 124 4.39 11.08 -0.33
CA ASP A 124 5.36 9.98 -0.24
C ASP A 124 5.06 8.80 -1.17
N LEU A 125 4.29 9.01 -2.25
CA LEU A 125 3.93 7.99 -3.25
C LEU A 125 5.11 7.47 -4.10
N PHE A 126 6.36 7.73 -3.71
CA PHE A 126 7.55 7.40 -4.51
C PHE A 126 8.31 6.22 -3.93
N VAL A 127 7.73 5.03 -4.08
CA VAL A 127 8.49 3.77 -4.02
C VAL A 127 8.03 2.91 -5.19
N ARG A 128 8.67 3.09 -6.35
CA ARG A 128 8.62 2.07 -7.41
C ARG A 128 9.20 0.81 -6.82
N SER A 129 8.34 -0.09 -6.39
CA SER A 129 8.72 -1.41 -5.93
C SER A 129 7.92 -2.44 -6.70
N GLN A 130 8.46 -3.64 -6.83
CA GLN A 130 7.72 -4.77 -7.34
C GLN A 130 6.63 -5.26 -6.35
N ASN A 131 6.36 -4.48 -5.30
CA ASN A 131 5.34 -4.82 -4.32
C ASN A 131 3.95 -4.64 -4.96
N PRO A 132 3.07 -5.66 -4.91
CA PRO A 132 1.73 -5.58 -5.49
C PRO A 132 0.84 -4.49 -4.86
N PHE A 133 1.21 -3.99 -3.69
CA PHE A 133 0.47 -2.96 -2.94
C PHE A 133 1.13 -1.58 -3.02
N SER A 134 2.15 -1.41 -3.86
CA SER A 134 2.89 -0.15 -4.00
C SER A 134 2.07 0.95 -4.67
N ASN A 135 1.18 0.60 -5.60
CA ASN A 135 0.37 1.55 -6.33
C ASN A 135 -1.05 1.65 -5.73
N PRO A 136 -1.39 2.73 -5.00
CA PRO A 136 -2.71 2.88 -4.39
C PRO A 136 -3.84 2.99 -5.41
N LEU A 137 -3.56 3.45 -6.64
CA LEU A 137 -4.56 3.53 -7.72
C LEU A 137 -4.94 2.12 -8.20
N THR A 138 -3.96 1.24 -8.34
CA THR A 138 -4.22 -0.18 -8.65
C THR A 138 -5.06 -0.83 -7.55
N LEU A 139 -4.73 -0.55 -6.28
CA LEU A 139 -5.51 -1.09 -5.17
C LEU A 139 -6.95 -0.54 -5.13
N SER A 140 -7.15 0.75 -5.43
CA SER A 140 -8.49 1.35 -5.41
C SER A 140 -9.39 0.72 -6.47
N ILE A 141 -8.83 0.35 -7.63
CA ILE A 141 -9.52 -0.44 -8.64
C ILE A 141 -9.79 -1.86 -8.16
N VAL A 142 -8.77 -2.59 -7.68
CA VAL A 142 -8.92 -3.99 -7.23
C VAL A 142 -10.04 -4.14 -6.20
N ILE A 143 -10.17 -3.15 -5.33
CA ILE A 143 -11.17 -3.08 -4.28
C ILE A 143 -12.53 -2.61 -4.78
N GLY A 144 -12.58 -1.79 -5.84
CA GLY A 144 -13.77 -1.08 -6.29
C GLY A 144 -14.08 0.17 -5.46
N PHE A 145 -13.09 0.95 -5.04
CA PHE A 145 -13.31 2.17 -4.26
C PHE A 145 -13.31 3.41 -5.18
N GLY A 146 -14.44 3.68 -5.82
CA GLY A 146 -14.58 4.75 -6.82
C GLY A 146 -14.21 6.14 -6.28
N GLU A 147 -14.71 6.51 -5.11
CA GLU A 147 -14.42 7.83 -4.49
C GLU A 147 -12.92 8.02 -4.22
N PHE A 148 -12.24 6.97 -3.76
CA PHE A 148 -10.80 7.02 -3.52
C PHE A 148 -10.01 7.05 -4.84
N THR A 149 -10.50 6.35 -5.87
CA THR A 149 -9.92 6.40 -7.22
C THR A 149 -9.96 7.82 -7.77
N ASP A 150 -11.10 8.50 -7.68
CA ASP A 150 -11.25 9.90 -8.11
C ASP A 150 -10.32 10.83 -7.31
N LEU A 151 -10.21 10.65 -5.99
CA LEU A 151 -9.27 11.39 -5.14
C LEU A 151 -7.81 11.22 -5.62
N LEU A 152 -7.38 9.99 -5.91
CA LEU A 152 -6.01 9.72 -6.37
C LEU A 152 -5.73 10.34 -7.75
N LEU A 153 -6.71 10.32 -8.66
CA LEU A 153 -6.58 10.88 -10.00
C LEU A 153 -6.61 12.42 -10.00
N ARG A 154 -7.45 13.04 -9.18
CA ARG A 154 -7.60 14.51 -9.11
C ARG A 154 -6.58 15.16 -8.17
N GLY A 155 -6.42 14.61 -6.97
CA GLY A 155 -5.55 15.16 -5.93
C GLY A 155 -4.06 15.10 -6.27
N ALA A 156 -3.65 14.11 -7.07
CA ALA A 156 -2.25 14.02 -7.48
C ALA A 156 -1.90 14.99 -8.63
N LYS A 157 -2.87 15.40 -9.47
CA LYS A 157 -2.64 16.40 -10.54
C LYS A 157 -2.33 17.79 -9.99
N SER A 158 -2.93 18.17 -8.85
CA SER A 158 -2.71 19.49 -8.22
C SER A 158 -1.44 19.60 -7.39
N LEU A 159 -0.83 18.47 -7.00
CA LEU A 159 0.31 18.45 -6.07
C LEU A 159 1.64 18.08 -6.75
N ASN A 160 1.63 17.13 -7.69
CA ASN A 160 2.82 16.73 -8.43
C ASN A 160 2.46 15.87 -9.66
N TYR A 161 2.49 16.47 -10.85
CA TYR A 161 2.08 15.84 -12.12
C TYR A 161 2.79 14.50 -12.39
N GLY A 162 4.08 14.39 -12.06
CA GLY A 162 4.87 13.18 -12.30
C GLY A 162 4.41 11.94 -11.52
N ARG A 163 3.82 12.14 -10.33
CA ARG A 163 3.37 11.03 -9.46
C ARG A 163 2.09 10.40 -9.96
N THR A 164 1.14 11.22 -10.39
CA THR A 164 -0.10 10.75 -11.03
C THR A 164 0.22 9.96 -12.29
N ASN A 165 1.12 10.48 -13.12
CA ASN A 165 1.48 9.84 -14.38
C ASN A 165 2.08 8.46 -14.16
N TRP A 166 2.98 8.31 -13.18
CA TRP A 166 3.50 7.00 -12.82
C TRP A 166 2.39 6.03 -12.38
N MET A 167 1.53 6.43 -11.42
CA MET A 167 0.45 5.56 -10.94
C MET A 167 -0.49 5.12 -12.08
N VAL A 168 -0.84 6.04 -12.97
CA VAL A 168 -1.73 5.80 -14.11
C VAL A 168 -1.06 4.89 -15.14
N GLN A 169 0.22 5.12 -15.47
CA GLN A 169 0.97 4.27 -16.41
C GLN A 169 1.14 2.84 -15.87
N ASP A 170 1.56 2.72 -14.61
CA ASP A 170 1.73 1.44 -13.92
C ASP A 170 0.41 0.66 -13.84
N CYS A 171 -0.66 1.33 -13.40
CA CYS A 171 -1.99 0.71 -13.39
C CYS A 171 -2.45 0.33 -14.81
N GLY A 172 -2.13 1.15 -15.82
CA GLY A 172 -2.45 0.92 -17.22
C GLY A 172 -1.81 -0.34 -17.80
N SER A 173 -0.53 -0.61 -17.48
CA SER A 173 0.15 -1.84 -17.93
C SER A 173 -0.48 -3.12 -17.38
N HIS A 174 -1.21 -3.03 -16.28
CA HIS A 174 -1.85 -4.18 -15.61
C HIS A 174 -3.34 -4.31 -15.90
N PHE A 175 -3.93 -3.38 -16.65
CA PHE A 175 -5.37 -3.18 -16.73
C PHE A 175 -6.16 -4.37 -17.29
N PHE A 176 -5.60 -5.06 -18.30
CA PHE A 176 -6.23 -6.21 -18.94
C PHE A 176 -6.07 -7.51 -18.14
N GLN A 177 -5.17 -7.52 -17.16
CA GLN A 177 -4.78 -8.70 -16.39
C GLN A 177 -5.01 -8.49 -14.89
N ILE A 178 -5.92 -7.59 -14.48
CA ILE A 178 -6.20 -7.31 -13.05
C ILE A 178 -6.51 -8.60 -12.28
N GLY A 179 -7.24 -9.53 -12.89
CA GLY A 179 -7.58 -10.81 -12.28
C GLY A 179 -6.39 -11.75 -12.03
N GLN A 180 -5.23 -11.47 -12.63
CA GLN A 180 -3.96 -12.20 -12.48
C GLN A 180 -3.00 -11.51 -11.50
N LEU A 181 -3.36 -10.34 -10.95
CA LEU A 181 -2.50 -9.62 -10.01
C LEU A 181 -2.50 -10.29 -8.63
N ASP A 182 -1.32 -10.37 -8.01
CA ASP A 182 -1.19 -10.85 -6.63
C ASP A 182 -2.04 -10.02 -5.65
N ALA A 183 -2.10 -8.70 -5.84
CA ALA A 183 -2.98 -7.81 -5.09
C ALA A 183 -4.45 -8.21 -5.20
N TYR A 184 -4.90 -8.60 -6.40
CA TYR A 184 -6.28 -9.03 -6.62
C TYR A 184 -6.59 -10.30 -5.85
N HIS A 185 -5.71 -11.31 -5.90
CA HIS A 185 -5.90 -12.55 -5.16
C HIS A 185 -5.85 -12.35 -3.64
N ALA A 186 -4.98 -11.46 -3.16
CA ALA A 186 -4.85 -11.11 -1.76
C ALA A 186 -6.08 -10.36 -1.22
N LEU A 187 -6.70 -9.51 -2.03
CA LEU A 187 -7.76 -8.57 -1.61
C LEU A 187 -9.17 -8.95 -2.09
N LYS A 188 -9.34 -10.02 -2.88
CA LYS A 188 -10.63 -10.41 -3.46
C LYS A 188 -11.79 -10.52 -2.46
N LYS A 189 -11.50 -10.85 -1.20
CA LYS A 189 -12.50 -10.96 -0.12
C LYS A 189 -12.97 -9.61 0.43
N LEU A 190 -12.23 -8.55 0.15
CA LEU A 190 -12.54 -7.21 0.65
C LEU A 190 -13.40 -6.41 -0.32
N ARG A 191 -13.55 -6.82 -1.57
CA ARG A 191 -14.15 -6.04 -2.66
C ARG A 191 -15.55 -5.51 -2.33
N LEU A 192 -15.85 -4.29 -2.77
CA LEU A 192 -17.16 -3.67 -2.58
C LEU A 192 -18.18 -4.23 -3.59
N SER A 193 -17.92 -4.07 -4.89
CA SER A 193 -18.72 -4.70 -5.96
C SER A 193 -17.98 -4.77 -7.29
N ILE A 194 -18.40 -5.66 -8.20
CA ILE A 194 -17.85 -5.74 -9.58
C ILE A 194 -18.13 -4.44 -10.34
N LYS A 195 -19.33 -3.87 -10.15
CA LYS A 195 -19.73 -2.62 -10.80
C LYS A 195 -18.78 -1.47 -10.46
N GLU A 196 -18.44 -1.30 -9.18
CA GLU A 196 -17.52 -0.23 -8.77
C GLU A 196 -16.09 -0.46 -9.26
N ILE A 197 -15.67 -1.72 -9.43
CA ILE A 197 -14.40 -2.05 -10.09
C ILE A 197 -14.42 -1.56 -11.53
N ASP A 198 -15.49 -1.82 -12.29
CA ASP A 198 -15.62 -1.39 -13.69
C ASP A 198 -15.73 0.13 -13.82
N GLU A 199 -16.39 0.81 -12.88
CA GLU A 199 -16.44 2.27 -12.81
C GLU A 199 -15.04 2.87 -12.53
N ALA A 200 -14.32 2.36 -11.52
CA ALA A 200 -12.96 2.77 -11.21
C ALA A 200 -12.00 2.52 -12.39
N ARG A 201 -12.14 1.39 -13.07
CA ARG A 201 -11.44 1.05 -14.31
C ARG A 201 -11.69 2.09 -15.39
N THR A 202 -12.96 2.42 -15.64
CA THR A 202 -13.35 3.43 -16.64
C THR A 202 -12.73 4.80 -16.33
N MET A 203 -12.68 5.20 -15.05
CA MET A 203 -12.04 6.45 -14.63
C MET A 203 -10.55 6.47 -14.98
N VAL A 204 -9.82 5.38 -14.72
CA VAL A 204 -8.38 5.30 -15.04
C VAL A 204 -8.14 5.26 -16.55
N GLN A 205 -8.96 4.54 -17.33
CA GLN A 205 -8.86 4.56 -18.80
C GLN A 205 -9.01 5.97 -19.38
N LYS A 206 -9.97 6.74 -18.88
CA LYS A 206 -10.15 8.15 -19.26
C LYS A 206 -8.95 9.00 -18.85
N ALA A 207 -8.35 8.73 -17.69
CA ALA A 207 -7.13 9.42 -17.27
C ALA A 207 -5.94 9.08 -18.19
N MET A 208 -5.79 7.81 -18.60
CA MET A 208 -4.75 7.36 -19.53
C MET A 208 -4.88 8.03 -20.91
N SER A 209 -6.10 8.12 -21.48
CA SER A 209 -6.29 8.80 -22.77
C SER A 209 -5.95 10.29 -22.70
N GLY A 210 -6.21 10.94 -21.57
CA GLY A 210 -5.80 12.32 -21.30
C GLY A 210 -4.28 12.52 -21.16
N LEU A 211 -3.50 11.48 -20.84
CA LEU A 211 -2.04 11.55 -20.85
C LEU A 211 -1.46 11.57 -22.28
N GLY A 212 -2.16 10.95 -23.24
CA GLY A 212 -1.75 10.93 -24.64
C GLY A 212 -1.69 12.31 -25.29
N PHE A 213 -2.56 13.25 -24.86
CA PHE A 213 -2.54 14.65 -25.33
C PHE A 213 -1.35 15.47 -24.80
N HIS A 214 -0.55 14.93 -23.88
CA HIS A 214 0.67 15.57 -23.37
C HIS A 214 1.96 14.81 -23.73
N ALA A 215 1.85 13.62 -24.34
CA ALA A 215 3.00 12.81 -24.72
C ALA A 215 3.69 13.31 -26.01
N ASP A 216 2.98 14.10 -26.83
CA ASP A 216 3.55 14.69 -28.05
C ASP A 216 4.49 15.88 -27.79
N ASP A 217 4.53 16.43 -26.56
CA ASP A 217 5.42 17.56 -26.23
C ASP A 217 6.81 17.13 -25.72
N THR A 218 7.06 15.84 -25.45
CA THR A 218 8.38 15.36 -25.01
C THR A 218 8.68 13.97 -25.55
N MET A 219 8.97 13.90 -26.85
CA MET A 219 9.68 12.78 -27.46
C MET A 219 11.02 12.53 -26.74
N GLY A 220 11.24 11.31 -26.23
CA GLY A 220 12.57 10.83 -25.86
C GLY A 220 12.62 9.73 -24.81
N GLY A 221 12.53 8.46 -25.21
CA GLY A 221 12.88 7.34 -24.34
C GLY A 221 12.54 5.97 -24.91
N THR A 222 13.55 5.28 -25.44
CA THR A 222 13.52 3.92 -26.03
C THR A 222 13.04 2.82 -25.07
N PRO A 223 12.51 1.69 -25.60
CA PRO A 223 11.95 0.61 -24.79
C PRO A 223 13.07 -0.19 -24.10
N ARG A 224 12.95 -0.42 -22.79
CA ARG A 224 13.83 -1.35 -22.06
C ARG A 224 13.14 -2.68 -21.82
N HIS A 225 13.87 -3.74 -22.19
CA HIS A 225 13.59 -5.16 -22.05
C HIS A 225 12.63 -5.57 -20.92
N SER A 226 11.63 -6.37 -21.29
CA SER A 226 10.81 -7.17 -20.38
C SER A 226 11.64 -8.29 -19.75
N LEU A 227 11.69 -8.36 -18.42
CA LEU A 227 12.20 -9.53 -17.69
C LEU A 227 11.23 -10.71 -17.89
N SER A 228 11.79 -11.92 -17.99
CA SER A 228 11.08 -13.16 -18.26
C SER A 228 10.73 -13.89 -16.96
N ILE A 229 9.66 -14.69 -16.95
CA ILE A 229 9.25 -15.53 -15.80
C ILE A 229 10.42 -16.43 -15.30
N LYS A 230 11.39 -16.73 -16.16
CA LYS A 230 12.59 -17.51 -15.82
C LYS A 230 13.50 -16.80 -14.79
N ASP A 231 13.38 -15.50 -14.61
CA ASP A 231 14.16 -14.72 -13.65
C ASP A 231 13.65 -14.86 -12.20
N TYR A 232 12.44 -15.40 -12.00
CA TYR A 232 11.82 -15.61 -10.68
C TYR A 232 11.79 -17.07 -10.22
N VAL A 233 12.21 -18.01 -11.07
CA VAL A 233 12.16 -19.45 -10.76
C VAL A 233 13.59 -19.98 -10.75
N ARG A 234 14.13 -20.26 -9.56
CA ARG A 234 15.34 -21.09 -9.45
C ARG A 234 15.04 -22.44 -10.11
N PRO A 235 15.92 -22.98 -10.96
CA PRO A 235 15.81 -24.36 -11.40
C PRO A 235 15.87 -25.25 -10.16
N ALA A 236 14.91 -26.16 -10.02
CA ALA A 236 15.10 -27.31 -9.14
C ALA A 236 16.36 -28.03 -9.63
N PHE A 237 17.36 -28.12 -8.76
CA PHE A 237 18.51 -28.99 -8.99
C PHE A 237 17.98 -30.41 -9.21
N LEU A 238 18.18 -30.93 -10.41
CA LEU A 238 18.23 -32.37 -10.63
C LEU A 238 19.50 -32.84 -9.95
N SER A 239 19.36 -33.60 -8.87
CA SER A 239 20.37 -34.53 -8.40
C SER A 239 20.01 -35.90 -8.96
N ASP A 240 20.93 -36.48 -9.71
CA ASP A 240 21.02 -37.93 -9.96
C ASP A 240 21.14 -38.69 -8.63
#